data_AF-A0A7Z9QXS3-F1
#
_entry.id   AF-A0A7Z9QXS3-F1
#
_cell.length_a   1.000
_cell.length_b   1.000
_cell.length_c   1.000
_cell.angle_alpha   90.00
_cell.angle_beta   90.00
_cell.angle_gamma   90.00
#
_symmetry.space_group_name_H-M   'P 1'
#
loop_
_entity.id
_entity.type
_entity.pdbx_description
1 polymer ?
#
loop_
_entity_poly.entity_id
_entity_poly.type
_entity_poly.pdbx_seq_one_letter_code
_entity_poly.pdbx_strand_id
1 'polypeptide(L)'
;MMVQRLVLLLLVMLIVCLGCGKPMQKLKKITWTKDGAEMAFVPGRSMKALDTYDQFGDTIPGGILQERDAFYMDTTEVTVGQFKKFLKSSDYKPAEPIDWNKVYKYSPTDKYPMILVSRHDATAYAKWVGKRLPTEAEWEFAARGGLVGKVFPWGDDVAVARDYANCNDIGGRDKWGIVHQ
;
A
#
# COMPACT_ATOMS: atom_id res chain seq x y z
N MET A 1 -37.62 -2.75 -45.07
CA MET A 1 -36.37 -3.44 -44.66
C MET A 1 -35.19 -2.50 -44.32
N MET A 2 -35.29 -1.17 -44.45
CA MET A 2 -34.21 -0.23 -44.05
C MET A 2 -34.25 0.19 -42.57
N VAL A 3 -35.43 0.19 -41.93
CA VAL A 3 -35.60 0.68 -40.54
C VAL A 3 -35.00 -0.28 -39.51
N GLN A 4 -35.03 -1.59 -39.78
CA GLN A 4 -34.58 -2.63 -38.85
C GLN A 4 -33.05 -2.75 -38.75
N ARG A 5 -32.31 -2.32 -39.80
CA ARG A 5 -30.84 -2.25 -39.78
C ARG A 5 -30.33 -1.02 -39.04
N LEU A 6 -31.09 0.08 -39.05
CA LEU A 6 -30.72 1.33 -38.38
C LEU A 6 -30.87 1.23 -36.84
N VAL A 7 -31.92 0.55 -36.37
CA VAL A 7 -32.15 0.31 -34.94
C VAL A 7 -31.10 -0.62 -34.34
N LEU A 8 -30.66 -1.64 -35.09
CA LEU A 8 -29.62 -2.58 -34.63
C LEU A 8 -28.24 -1.91 -34.52
N LEU A 9 -27.91 -0.98 -35.45
CA LEU A 9 -26.67 -0.19 -35.40
C LEU A 9 -26.64 0.79 -34.21
N LEU A 10 -27.77 1.42 -33.88
CA LEU A 10 -27.90 2.30 -32.72
C LEU A 10 -27.80 1.53 -31.39
N LEU A 11 -28.36 0.32 -31.32
CA LEU A 11 -28.25 -0.56 -30.14
C LEU A 11 -26.83 -1.10 -29.94
N VAL A 12 -26.10 -1.42 -31.01
CA VAL A 12 -24.69 -1.86 -30.92
C VAL A 12 -23.77 -0.71 -30.51
N MET A 13 -24.02 0.53 -30.95
CA MET A 13 -23.25 1.70 -30.48
C MET A 13 -23.51 2.02 -29.00
N LEU A 14 -24.73 1.81 -28.49
CA LEU A 14 -25.04 2.03 -27.06
C LEU A 14 -24.34 1.01 -26.13
N ILE A 15 -24.08 -0.21 -26.61
CA ILE A 15 -23.41 -1.26 -25.83
C ILE A 15 -21.89 -1.02 -25.72
N VAL A 16 -21.28 -0.33 -26.69
CA VAL A 16 -19.82 -0.03 -26.69
C VAL A 16 -19.44 1.08 -25.68
N CYS A 17 -20.40 1.87 -25.17
CA CYS A 17 -20.12 2.97 -24.24
C CYS A 17 -20.18 2.60 -22.74
N LEU A 18 -20.49 1.35 -22.37
CA LEU A 18 -20.53 0.92 -20.96
C LEU A 18 -19.17 0.44 -20.41
N GLY A 19 -18.11 0.49 -21.20
CA GLY A 19 -16.74 0.17 -20.80
C GLY A 19 -15.93 1.35 -20.28
N CYS A 20 -16.54 2.33 -19.61
CA CYS A 20 -15.77 3.40 -18.96
C CYS A 20 -15.28 2.89 -17.60
N GLY A 21 -14.09 2.27 -17.59
CA GLY A 21 -13.32 2.10 -16.36
C GLY A 21 -13.16 3.47 -15.72
N LYS A 22 -13.82 3.69 -14.58
CA LYS A 22 -13.79 5.00 -13.90
C LYS A 22 -12.33 5.37 -13.66
N PRO A 23 -11.89 6.58 -14.07
CA PRO A 23 -10.54 7.02 -13.77
C PRO A 23 -10.34 6.98 -12.26
N MET A 24 -9.22 6.39 -11.83
CA MET A 24 -8.84 6.25 -10.42
C MET A 24 -8.91 7.64 -9.77
N GLN A 25 -9.83 7.84 -8.83
CA GLN A 25 -9.99 9.12 -8.15
C GLN A 25 -8.65 9.49 -7.51
N LYS A 26 -8.15 10.69 -7.83
CA LYS A 26 -6.90 11.20 -7.27
C LYS A 26 -7.07 11.29 -5.74
N LEU A 27 -6.36 10.44 -5.00
CA LEU A 27 -6.45 10.37 -3.54
C LEU A 27 -6.10 11.74 -2.94
N LYS A 28 -6.89 12.20 -1.97
CA LYS A 28 -6.58 13.41 -1.20
C LYS A 28 -5.35 13.11 -0.34
N LYS A 29 -4.25 13.82 -0.57
CA LYS A 29 -3.00 13.68 0.20
C LYS A 29 -2.80 14.85 1.15
N ILE A 30 -2.14 14.59 2.28
CA ILE A 30 -1.67 15.59 3.23
C ILE A 30 -0.20 15.34 3.55
N THR A 31 0.50 16.37 4.04
CA THR A 31 1.82 16.21 4.66
C THR A 31 1.66 16.31 6.17
N TRP A 32 2.06 15.27 6.89
CA TRP A 32 2.03 15.26 8.34
C TRP A 32 3.16 16.11 8.90
N THR A 33 2.84 17.14 9.68
CA THR A 33 3.80 18.20 10.03
C THR A 33 4.93 17.73 10.94
N LYS A 34 4.69 16.69 11.76
CA LYS A 34 5.67 16.24 12.76
C LYS A 34 6.88 15.51 12.16
N ASP A 35 6.65 14.63 11.18
CA ASP A 35 7.68 13.80 10.53
C ASP A 35 7.88 14.13 9.03
N GLY A 36 7.01 14.95 8.45
CA GLY A 36 7.03 15.29 7.02
C GLY A 36 6.51 14.17 6.11
N ALA A 37 5.88 13.12 6.67
CA ALA A 37 5.36 12.02 5.87
C ALA A 37 4.18 12.48 5.00
N GLU A 38 4.13 12.04 3.74
CA GLU A 38 2.92 12.14 2.93
C GLU A 38 1.93 11.04 3.36
N MET A 39 0.68 11.42 3.60
CA MET A 39 -0.40 10.48 3.91
C MET A 39 -1.52 10.59 2.88
N ALA A 40 -2.08 9.46 2.46
CA ALA A 40 -3.25 9.39 1.61
C ALA A 40 -4.52 9.18 2.45
N PHE A 41 -5.58 9.89 2.09
CA PHE A 41 -6.93 9.64 2.59
C PHE A 41 -7.49 8.36 1.99
N VAL A 42 -7.84 7.41 2.84
CA VAL A 42 -8.46 6.14 2.48
C VAL A 42 -9.94 6.21 2.87
N PRO A 43 -10.87 6.22 1.90
CA PRO A 43 -12.29 6.29 2.22
C PRO A 43 -12.76 4.98 2.85
N GLY A 44 -13.49 5.07 3.95
CA GLY A 44 -14.16 3.93 4.56
C GLY A 44 -15.18 3.33 3.59
N ARG A 45 -15.07 2.03 3.32
CA ARG A 45 -16.05 1.22 2.57
C ARG A 45 -15.88 -0.24 2.98
N SER A 46 -16.93 -1.04 2.80
CA SER A 46 -16.83 -2.48 2.95
C SER A 46 -16.19 -3.14 1.72
N MET A 47 -15.34 -4.15 1.92
CA MET A 47 -14.80 -5.01 0.86
C MET A 47 -14.86 -6.47 1.25
N LYS A 48 -14.93 -7.38 0.27
CA LYS A 48 -14.73 -8.80 0.54
C LYS A 48 -13.22 -9.09 0.62
N ALA A 49 -12.76 -9.68 1.73
CA ALA A 49 -11.41 -10.22 1.85
C ALA A 49 -11.21 -11.37 0.86
N LEU A 50 -9.95 -11.72 0.55
CA LEU A 50 -9.67 -12.94 -0.20
C LEU A 50 -9.93 -14.17 0.67
N ASP A 51 -10.28 -15.27 0.01
CA ASP A 51 -10.25 -16.58 0.63
C ASP A 51 -8.79 -16.95 0.95
N THR A 52 -8.56 -17.53 2.13
CA THR A 52 -7.25 -18.01 2.60
C THR A 52 -7.25 -19.54 2.66
N TYR A 53 -6.14 -20.13 3.10
CA TYR A 53 -6.01 -21.57 3.28
C TYR A 53 -5.56 -21.86 4.70
N ASP A 54 -6.12 -22.90 5.30
CA ASP A 54 -5.64 -23.38 6.60
C ASP A 54 -4.36 -24.21 6.47
N GLN A 55 -3.86 -24.72 7.59
CA GLN A 55 -2.67 -25.58 7.64
C GLN A 55 -2.81 -26.91 6.88
N PHE A 56 -4.03 -27.30 6.49
CA PHE A 56 -4.35 -28.51 5.75
C PHE A 56 -4.63 -28.23 4.26
N GLY A 57 -4.63 -26.96 3.86
CA GLY A 57 -4.91 -26.53 2.49
C GLY A 57 -6.40 -26.37 2.19
N ASP A 58 -7.27 -26.46 3.20
CA ASP A 58 -8.69 -26.22 3.03
C ASP A 58 -8.96 -24.73 2.88
N THR A 59 -9.82 -24.36 1.95
CA THR A 59 -10.18 -22.96 1.71
C THR A 59 -10.98 -22.41 2.87
N ILE A 60 -10.47 -21.32 3.46
CA ILE A 60 -11.18 -20.51 4.44
C ILE A 60 -11.77 -19.30 3.68
N PRO A 61 -13.11 -19.18 3.57
CA PRO A 61 -13.73 -18.07 2.86
C PRO A 61 -13.36 -16.71 3.48
N GLY A 62 -12.99 -15.76 2.62
CA GLY A 62 -12.73 -14.39 3.00
C GLY A 62 -14.01 -13.72 3.49
N GLY A 63 -13.97 -13.19 4.70
CA GLY A 63 -15.06 -12.42 5.29
C GLY A 63 -15.29 -11.07 4.59
N ILE A 64 -16.29 -10.32 5.06
CA ILE A 64 -16.45 -8.91 4.68
C ILE A 64 -15.58 -8.07 5.62
N LEU A 65 -14.54 -7.43 5.09
CA LEU A 65 -13.86 -6.33 5.75
C LEU A 65 -14.82 -5.15 5.79
N GLN A 66 -15.30 -4.80 6.98
CA GLN A 66 -16.12 -3.62 7.20
C GLN A 66 -15.25 -2.47 7.71
N GLU A 67 -14.56 -1.77 6.81
CA GLU A 67 -13.94 -0.50 7.17
C GLU A 67 -15.05 0.57 7.18
N ARG A 68 -15.60 0.81 8.37
CA ARG A 68 -16.74 1.74 8.56
C ARG A 68 -16.32 3.20 8.52
N ASP A 69 -15.08 3.49 8.93
CA ASP A 69 -14.57 4.86 9.06
C ASP A 69 -13.42 5.12 8.08
N ALA A 70 -13.39 6.33 7.52
CA ALA A 70 -12.28 6.78 6.69
C ALA A 70 -11.06 7.11 7.54
N PHE A 71 -9.86 6.87 7.01
CA PHE A 71 -8.61 7.09 7.73
C PHE A 71 -7.53 7.66 6.81
N TYR A 72 -6.40 8.06 7.39
CA TYR A 72 -5.19 8.42 6.67
C TYR A 72 -4.13 7.35 6.88
N MET A 73 -3.38 7.02 5.83
CA MET A 73 -2.24 6.11 5.89
C MET A 73 -1.03 6.73 5.20
N ASP A 74 0.17 6.54 5.76
CA ASP A 74 1.42 6.96 5.13
C ASP A 74 1.54 6.33 3.74
N THR A 75 1.97 7.10 2.73
CA THR A 75 2.08 6.61 1.35
C THR A 75 3.32 5.76 1.10
N THR A 76 4.25 5.75 2.06
CA THR A 76 5.48 4.97 2.07
C THR A 76 5.69 4.45 3.48
N GLU A 77 6.57 3.47 3.63
CA GLU A 77 7.08 3.07 4.93
C GLU A 77 7.78 4.23 5.64
N VAL A 78 7.84 4.16 6.97
CA VAL A 78 8.63 5.09 7.78
C VAL A 78 10.10 5.00 7.36
N THR A 79 10.69 6.14 7.02
CA THR A 79 12.06 6.17 6.50
C THR A 79 13.11 6.20 7.61
N VAL A 80 14.35 5.84 7.25
CA VAL A 80 15.52 5.97 8.14
C VAL A 80 15.66 7.42 8.67
N GLY A 81 15.47 8.43 7.82
CA GLY A 81 15.56 9.83 8.23
C GLY A 81 14.48 10.24 9.23
N GLN A 82 13.25 9.78 9.00
CA GLN A 82 12.13 10.02 9.92
C GLN A 82 12.36 9.35 11.28
N PHE A 83 12.81 8.09 11.29
CA PHE A 83 13.08 7.37 12.53
C PHE A 83 14.29 7.95 13.29
N LYS A 84 15.33 8.43 12.59
CA LYS A 84 16.46 9.17 13.20
C LYS A 84 15.99 10.46 13.87
N LYS A 85 15.04 11.19 13.26
CA LYS A 85 14.44 12.38 13.88
C LYS A 85 13.73 12.03 15.19
N PHE A 86 12.98 10.92 15.21
CA PHE A 86 12.35 10.40 16.42
C PHE A 86 13.37 10.11 17.52
N LEU A 87 14.39 9.30 17.23
CA LEU A 87 15.41 8.92 18.23
C LEU A 87 16.13 10.15 18.83
N LYS A 88 16.46 11.15 17.98
CA LYS A 88 17.14 12.38 18.41
C LYS A 88 16.28 13.33 19.26
N SER A 89 14.95 13.18 19.26
CA SER A 89 14.03 14.17 19.84
C SER A 89 13.05 13.63 20.88
N SER A 90 13.15 12.35 21.24
CA SER A 90 12.20 11.67 22.15
C SER A 90 12.85 11.00 23.36
N ASP A 91 14.19 11.01 23.44
CA ASP A 91 14.99 10.22 24.39
C ASP A 91 14.68 8.71 24.36
N TYR A 92 13.97 8.24 23.34
CA TYR A 92 13.55 6.85 23.21
C TYR A 92 14.75 5.93 23.01
N LYS A 93 14.76 4.83 23.75
CA LYS A 93 15.73 3.75 23.63
C LYS A 93 15.01 2.51 23.12
N PRO A 94 15.36 2.04 21.90
CA PRO A 94 14.86 0.76 21.41
C PRO A 94 15.19 -0.37 22.38
N ALA A 95 14.30 -1.37 22.44
CA ALA A 95 14.49 -2.51 23.34
C ALA A 95 15.77 -3.30 23.00
N GLU A 96 16.05 -3.43 21.70
CA GLU A 96 17.27 -4.01 21.18
C GLU A 96 18.10 -2.93 20.48
N PRO A 97 19.43 -2.90 20.66
CA PRO A 97 20.28 -1.97 19.94
C PRO A 97 20.14 -2.11 18.42
N ILE A 98 19.89 -0.99 17.74
CA ILE A 98 19.82 -0.96 16.28
C ILE A 98 21.23 -1.15 15.71
N ASP A 99 21.40 -2.22 14.93
CA ASP A 99 22.62 -2.45 14.14
C ASP A 99 22.65 -1.51 12.93
N TRP A 100 23.19 -0.32 13.12
CA TRP A 100 23.29 0.71 12.08
C TRP A 100 24.13 0.27 10.89
N ASN A 101 25.09 -0.65 11.05
CA ASN A 101 25.87 -1.15 9.92
C ASN A 101 24.97 -1.97 8.97
N LYS A 102 24.07 -2.79 9.52
CA LYS A 102 23.06 -3.49 8.71
C LYS A 102 22.02 -2.53 8.12
N VAL A 103 21.57 -1.53 8.89
CA VAL A 103 20.66 -0.51 8.36
C VAL A 103 21.28 0.16 7.14
N TYR A 104 22.52 0.66 7.22
CA TYR A 104 23.16 1.32 6.09
C TYR A 104 23.53 0.38 4.94
N LYS A 105 23.65 -0.93 5.20
CA LYS A 105 23.84 -1.95 4.15
C LYS A 105 22.58 -2.14 3.29
N TYR A 106 21.39 -2.17 3.88
CA TYR A 106 20.14 -2.51 3.18
C TYR A 106 19.18 -1.32 3.00
N SER A 107 19.40 -0.22 3.70
CA SER A 107 18.61 1.01 3.69
C SER A 107 19.57 2.21 3.75
N PRO A 108 20.39 2.41 2.70
CA PRO A 108 21.61 3.22 2.76
C PRO A 108 21.38 4.72 2.93
N THR A 109 20.18 5.24 2.62
CA THR A 109 19.90 6.67 2.71
C THR A 109 18.68 6.96 3.56
N ASP A 110 18.55 8.19 4.02
CA ASP A 110 17.43 8.66 4.85
C ASP A 110 16.05 8.54 4.16
N LYS A 111 16.01 8.24 2.85
CA LYS A 111 14.79 8.02 2.06
C LYS A 111 14.34 6.56 2.02
N TYR A 112 15.21 5.62 2.42
CA TYR A 112 14.88 4.18 2.43
C TYR A 112 14.04 3.83 3.67
N PRO A 113 13.26 2.73 3.62
CA PRO A 113 12.51 2.26 4.77
C PRO A 113 13.43 1.98 5.95
N MET A 114 13.00 2.34 7.16
CA MET A 114 13.68 1.92 8.38
C MET A 114 13.45 0.42 8.58
N ILE A 115 14.54 -0.30 8.86
CA ILE A 115 14.53 -1.75 9.11
C ILE A 115 15.08 -2.06 10.50
N LEU A 116 14.98 -3.32 10.92
CA LEU A 116 15.47 -3.78 12.23
C LEU A 116 14.80 -3.06 13.42
N VAL A 117 13.50 -2.83 13.32
CA VAL A 117 12.68 -2.26 14.39
C VAL A 117 11.63 -3.28 14.82
N SER A 118 11.38 -3.37 16.12
CA SER A 118 10.31 -4.20 16.67
C SER A 118 8.94 -3.53 16.49
N ARG A 119 7.87 -4.30 16.72
CA ARG A 119 6.51 -3.74 16.82
C ARG A 119 6.41 -2.67 17.92
N HIS A 120 7.16 -2.81 19.01
CA HIS A 120 7.18 -1.82 20.08
C HIS A 120 7.82 -0.50 19.64
N ASP A 121 8.95 -0.59 18.93
CA ASP A 121 9.63 0.59 18.37
C ASP A 121 8.75 1.31 17.36
N ALA A 122 8.10 0.58 16.46
CA ALA A 122 7.16 1.13 15.47
C ALA A 122 5.95 1.80 16.16
N THR A 123 5.42 1.18 17.22
CA THR A 123 4.32 1.77 18.01
C THR A 123 4.76 3.03 18.75
N ALA A 124 5.97 3.05 19.31
CA ALA A 124 6.53 4.21 20.00
C ALA A 124 6.74 5.37 19.03
N TYR A 125 7.30 5.10 17.85
CA TYR A 125 7.41 6.07 16.76
C TYR A 125 6.04 6.64 16.37
N ALA A 126 5.06 5.77 16.10
CA ALA A 126 3.71 6.19 15.70
C ALA A 126 3.08 7.11 16.75
N LYS A 127 3.16 6.73 18.04
CA LYS A 127 2.70 7.59 19.14
C LYS A 127 3.45 8.91 19.21
N TRP A 128 4.77 8.88 19.05
CA TRP A 128 5.57 10.11 19.02
C TRP A 128 5.11 11.03 17.90
N VAL A 129 4.88 10.55 16.68
CA VAL A 129 4.36 11.42 15.60
C VAL A 129 2.89 11.82 15.76
N GLY A 130 2.15 11.27 16.72
CA GLY A 130 0.71 11.53 16.88
C GLY A 130 -0.15 10.72 15.91
N LYS A 131 0.34 9.56 15.47
CA LYS A 131 -0.35 8.58 14.63
C LYS A 131 -0.55 7.27 15.42
N ARG A 132 -0.97 6.22 14.72
CA ARG A 132 -1.00 4.83 15.20
C ARG A 132 -0.59 3.89 14.07
N LEU A 133 -0.30 2.64 14.41
CA LEU A 133 -0.21 1.58 13.40
C LEU A 133 -1.59 1.32 12.77
N PRO A 134 -1.64 0.93 11.49
CA PRO A 134 -2.88 0.45 10.90
C PRO A 134 -3.30 -0.88 11.52
N THR A 135 -4.60 -1.17 11.50
CA THR A 135 -5.08 -2.53 11.69
C THR A 135 -4.72 -3.38 10.47
N GLU A 136 -4.78 -4.71 10.60
CA GLU A 136 -4.58 -5.61 9.46
C GLU A 136 -5.60 -5.34 8.35
N ALA A 137 -6.87 -5.10 8.72
CA ALA A 137 -7.94 -4.77 7.77
C ALA A 137 -7.69 -3.46 7.03
N GLU A 138 -7.27 -2.39 7.74
CA GLU A 138 -6.91 -1.11 7.12
C GLU A 138 -5.72 -1.25 6.18
N TRP A 139 -4.71 -2.04 6.58
CA TRP A 139 -3.53 -2.28 5.76
C TRP A 139 -3.88 -3.03 4.48
N GLU A 140 -4.63 -4.14 4.58
CA GLU A 140 -5.10 -4.90 3.43
C GLU A 140 -5.98 -4.04 2.51
N PHE A 141 -6.88 -3.26 3.12
CA PHE A 141 -7.78 -2.37 2.39
C PHE A 141 -6.99 -1.36 1.55
N ALA A 142 -6.02 -0.67 2.18
CA ALA A 142 -5.19 0.32 1.51
C ALA A 142 -4.31 -0.33 0.43
N ALA A 143 -3.70 -1.48 0.73
CA ALA A 143 -2.83 -2.21 -0.20
C ALA A 143 -3.58 -2.69 -1.45
N ARG A 144 -4.87 -3.03 -1.34
CA ARG A 144 -5.70 -3.41 -2.49
C ARG A 144 -5.96 -2.26 -3.45
N GLY A 145 -5.75 -1.01 -3.05
CA GLY A 145 -5.85 0.15 -3.94
C GLY A 145 -7.23 0.31 -4.61
N GLY A 146 -8.28 -0.24 -4.00
CA GLY A 146 -9.63 -0.22 -4.54
C GLY A 146 -9.99 -1.41 -5.45
N LEU A 147 -9.05 -2.27 -5.80
CA LEU A 147 -9.29 -3.50 -6.55
C LEU A 147 -10.05 -4.53 -5.69
N VAL A 148 -10.96 -5.28 -6.32
CA VAL A 148 -11.80 -6.28 -5.66
C VAL A 148 -11.45 -7.68 -6.18
N GLY A 149 -11.20 -8.61 -5.26
CA GLY A 149 -10.92 -10.01 -5.60
C GLY A 149 -9.64 -10.22 -6.41
N LYS A 150 -8.67 -9.31 -6.29
CA LYS A 150 -7.37 -9.40 -6.98
C LYS A 150 -6.30 -9.96 -6.07
N VAL A 151 -5.43 -10.79 -6.65
CA VAL A 151 -4.33 -11.46 -5.93
C VAL A 151 -3.26 -10.46 -5.51
N PHE A 152 -2.91 -9.51 -6.38
CA PHE A 152 -1.88 -8.50 -6.10
C PHE A 152 -2.45 -7.07 -6.07
N PRO A 153 -1.75 -6.11 -5.43
CA PRO A 153 -2.09 -4.68 -5.46
C PRO A 153 -2.23 -4.08 -6.86
N TRP A 154 -1.63 -4.70 -7.87
CA TRP A 154 -1.66 -4.27 -9.27
C TRP A 154 -2.59 -5.10 -10.17
N GLY A 155 -3.27 -6.13 -9.64
CA GLY A 155 -4.14 -7.03 -10.41
C GLY A 155 -3.74 -8.51 -10.26
N ASP A 156 -4.12 -9.34 -11.23
CA ASP A 156 -3.85 -10.80 -11.20
C ASP A 156 -2.66 -11.21 -12.06
N ASP A 157 -2.14 -10.29 -12.87
CA ASP A 157 -1.05 -10.60 -13.78
C ASP A 157 0.28 -10.67 -13.02
N VAL A 158 0.79 -11.89 -12.87
CA VAL A 158 2.09 -12.15 -12.25
C VAL A 158 3.25 -11.71 -13.14
N ALA A 159 3.06 -11.64 -14.46
CA ALA A 159 4.12 -11.26 -15.40
C ALA A 159 4.56 -9.81 -15.21
N VAL A 160 3.66 -8.93 -14.74
CA VAL A 160 3.98 -7.54 -14.42
C VAL A 160 4.50 -7.36 -12.99
N ALA A 161 4.63 -8.41 -12.19
CA ALA A 161 5.08 -8.30 -10.80
C ALA A 161 6.41 -7.56 -10.67
N ARG A 162 7.33 -7.73 -11.62
CA ARG A 162 8.62 -7.02 -11.66
C ARG A 162 8.49 -5.50 -11.73
N ASP A 163 7.39 -4.97 -12.26
CA ASP A 163 7.17 -3.52 -12.36
C ASP A 163 6.65 -2.89 -11.07
N TYR A 164 6.21 -3.73 -10.11
CA TYR A 164 5.46 -3.27 -8.93
C TYR A 164 5.93 -3.89 -7.61
N ALA A 165 6.61 -5.03 -7.62
CA ALA A 165 7.12 -5.73 -6.45
C ALA A 165 8.63 -5.56 -6.31
N ASN A 166 9.13 -5.64 -5.09
CA ASN A 166 10.55 -5.76 -4.83
C ASN A 166 10.99 -7.22 -5.08
N CYS A 167 11.44 -7.54 -6.29
CA CYS A 167 12.00 -8.84 -6.65
C CYS A 167 13.54 -8.80 -6.61
N ASN A 168 14.17 -9.93 -6.27
CA ASN A 168 15.63 -10.09 -6.31
C ASN A 168 16.12 -10.02 -7.76
N ASP A 169 16.27 -8.81 -8.31
CA ASP A 169 17.04 -8.44 -9.51
C ASP A 169 16.87 -6.93 -9.79
N ILE A 170 17.85 -6.29 -10.42
CA ILE A 170 17.78 -4.86 -10.82
C ILE A 170 17.01 -4.77 -12.14
N GLY A 171 15.72 -4.44 -12.09
CA GLY A 171 14.94 -4.19 -13.30
C GLY A 171 13.43 -4.21 -13.08
N GLY A 172 12.81 -3.05 -13.28
CA GLY A 172 11.40 -2.74 -13.12
C GLY A 172 11.17 -1.22 -13.19
N ARG A 173 10.02 -0.73 -12.73
CA ARG A 173 9.77 0.72 -12.53
C ARG A 173 10.18 1.23 -11.14
N ASP A 174 10.81 0.37 -10.35
CA ASP A 174 11.33 0.71 -9.04
C ASP A 174 12.42 1.78 -9.16
N LYS A 175 12.28 2.85 -8.38
CA LYS A 175 13.15 4.04 -8.46
C LYS A 175 14.40 3.95 -7.60
N TRP A 176 14.59 2.83 -6.92
CA TRP A 176 15.69 2.61 -5.98
C TRP A 176 16.90 2.04 -6.72
N GLY A 177 17.49 2.87 -7.58
CA GLY A 177 18.73 2.52 -8.26
C GLY A 177 19.81 2.11 -7.25
N ILE A 178 20.56 1.07 -7.57
CA ILE A 178 21.74 0.68 -6.79
C ILE A 178 22.73 1.85 -6.83
N VAL A 179 23.10 2.37 -5.66
CA VAL A 179 24.38 3.07 -5.52
C VAL A 179 25.43 1.99 -5.70
N HIS A 180 26.00 1.88 -6.91
CA HIS A 180 27.08 0.95 -7.20
C HIS A 180 28.21 1.17 -6.15
N GLN A 181 28.60 0.09 -5.48
CA GLN A 181 29.91 0.01 -4.82
C GLN A 181 31.00 -0.12 -5.88
#